data_AF-A0A2R6F9T1-F1
#
_entry.id   AF-A0A2R6F9T1-F1
#
_cell.length_a   1.000
_cell.length_b   1.000
_cell.length_c   1.000
_cell.angle_alpha   90.00
_cell.angle_beta   90.00
_cell.angle_gamma   90.00
#
_symmetry.space_group_name_H-M   'P 1'
#
loop_
_entity.id
_entity.type
_entity.pdbx_description
1 polymer ?
#
loop_
_entity_poly.entity_id
_entity_poly.type
_entity_poly.pdbx_seq_one_letter_code
_entity_poly.pdbx_strand_id
1 'polypeptide(L)'
;EEGNLFGIINVVDGLVLLLVLAVLIAGAGLVLGIGGGNTDPAPVPETGTTFVTLDMGTQPDYIVAALNEGDTYAPNNASNLTITDMYLAPQGDQTRVIARAKLQGITRNGTLNYANAPPRLGRVLAINTDTYNATGRISDVGDGSSLNTSTTTVVLQNTVSAAHASAVTPGDRITVAGRPVATIEEVAVYPTGNPERQQILVETNLSALTRQSVRHFGGTTLRPGQQLTLPGPGYTFEGRIERVDGGLDSDSLTNRTVTLQLERAQPEVATAIQPGQTERAGGRTTAYVTDVTTEPTPIIATAQNGSVVVSDHPVLRDVTLTTELRVSETANGVAFRGERLQYGSTVVLDLGPVTVQASVASIGR
;
A
#
# COMPACT_ATOMS: atom_id res chain seq x y z
N GLU A 1 19.68 -63.68 5.15
CA GLU A 1 18.88 -62.46 4.93
C GLU A 1 19.82 -61.29 4.68
N GLU A 2 19.38 -60.42 3.79
CA GLU A 2 20.10 -59.82 2.67
C GLU A 2 21.29 -58.91 3.00
N GLY A 3 22.37 -59.10 2.23
CA GLY A 3 23.50 -58.21 2.11
C GLY A 3 23.34 -57.21 0.97
N ASN A 4 23.45 -55.93 1.32
CA ASN A 4 24.08 -54.83 0.58
C ASN A 4 24.15 -54.95 -0.95
N LEU A 5 23.14 -54.42 -1.66
CA LEU A 5 23.12 -54.31 -3.12
C LEU A 5 23.65 -52.94 -3.59
N PHE A 6 24.92 -52.65 -3.30
CA PHE A 6 25.69 -51.63 -4.04
C PHE A 6 27.09 -52.18 -4.34
N GLY A 7 27.15 -53.03 -5.37
CA GLY A 7 28.38 -53.52 -5.98
C GLY A 7 28.69 -52.74 -7.26
N ILE A 8 29.51 -51.70 -7.13
CA ILE A 8 30.48 -51.15 -8.09
C ILE A 8 30.21 -51.51 -9.57
N ILE A 9 29.47 -50.66 -10.28
CA ILE A 9 29.68 -50.53 -11.72
C ILE A 9 31.01 -49.80 -11.88
N ASN A 10 31.98 -50.43 -12.52
CA ASN A 10 33.26 -49.80 -12.85
C ASN A 10 32.95 -48.57 -13.71
N VAL A 11 33.37 -47.36 -13.30
CA VAL A 11 33.08 -46.10 -14.01
C VAL A 11 33.48 -46.15 -15.49
N VAL A 12 34.48 -46.98 -15.81
CA VAL A 12 34.95 -47.26 -17.17
C VAL A 12 33.92 -48.04 -17.99
N ASP A 13 33.19 -48.99 -17.40
CA ASP A 13 32.20 -49.83 -18.11
C ASP A 13 30.88 -49.07 -18.37
N GLY A 14 30.50 -48.16 -17.46
CA GLY A 14 29.39 -47.22 -17.68
C GLY A 14 29.65 -46.23 -18.82
N LEU A 15 30.91 -45.76 -18.98
CA LEU A 15 31.30 -44.89 -20.09
C LEU A 15 31.34 -45.64 -21.43
N VAL A 16 31.76 -46.91 -21.45
CA VAL A 16 31.72 -47.75 -22.66
C VAL A 16 30.29 -48.02 -23.09
N LEU A 17 29.37 -48.29 -22.15
CA LEU A 17 27.94 -48.45 -22.46
C LEU A 17 27.34 -47.16 -23.05
N LEU A 18 27.67 -45.98 -22.51
CA LEU A 18 27.25 -44.70 -23.06
C LEU A 18 27.84 -44.42 -24.45
N LEU A 19 29.10 -44.79 -24.69
CA LEU A 19 29.73 -44.66 -26.01
C LEU A 19 29.08 -45.59 -27.05
N VAL A 20 28.78 -46.83 -26.67
CA VAL A 20 28.08 -47.79 -27.54
C VAL A 20 26.64 -47.33 -27.83
N LEU A 21 25.94 -46.77 -26.83
CA LEU A 21 24.60 -46.20 -27.03
C LEU A 21 24.63 -44.97 -27.95
N ALA A 22 25.63 -44.09 -27.79
CA ALA A 22 25.81 -42.93 -28.65
C ALA A 22 26.16 -43.32 -30.11
N VAL A 23 26.99 -44.35 -30.29
CA VAL A 23 27.34 -44.89 -31.61
C VAL A 23 26.15 -45.63 -32.24
N LEU A 24 25.26 -46.25 -31.46
CA LEU A 24 24.03 -46.86 -31.98
C LEU A 24 22.98 -45.83 -32.40
N ILE A 25 22.85 -44.71 -31.67
CA ILE A 25 21.95 -43.60 -32.05
C ILE A 25 22.48 -42.90 -33.31
N ALA A 26 23.80 -42.72 -33.44
CA ALA A 26 24.42 -42.19 -34.65
C ALA A 26 24.38 -43.18 -35.84
N GLY A 27 24.49 -44.50 -35.56
CA GLY A 27 24.48 -45.55 -36.57
C GLY A 27 23.11 -45.85 -37.17
N ALA A 28 22.02 -45.66 -36.41
CA ALA A 28 20.67 -45.80 -36.92
C ALA A 28 20.28 -44.70 -37.93
N GLY A 29 20.96 -43.55 -37.89
CA GLY A 29 20.78 -42.47 -38.86
C GLY A 29 21.45 -42.71 -40.22
N LEU A 30 22.46 -43.58 -40.29
CA LEU A 30 23.30 -43.73 -41.49
C LEU A 30 22.87 -44.88 -42.41
N VAL A 31 22.18 -45.91 -41.90
CA VAL A 31 21.94 -47.16 -42.67
C VAL A 31 20.57 -47.20 -43.39
N LEU A 32 19.70 -46.21 -43.20
CA LEU A 32 18.41 -46.11 -43.93
C LEU A 32 18.41 -45.09 -45.08
N GLY A 33 19.56 -44.48 -45.40
CA GLY A 33 19.68 -43.40 -46.39
C GLY A 33 20.34 -43.80 -47.70
N ILE A 34 19.92 -44.89 -48.36
CA ILE A 34 20.29 -45.17 -49.76
C ILE A 34 19.02 -45.30 -50.59
N GLY A 35 18.34 -44.18 -50.77
CA GLY A 35 17.10 -44.07 -51.55
C GLY A 35 16.76 -42.61 -51.77
N GLY A 36 17.13 -42.10 -52.96
CA GLY A 36 17.04 -40.72 -53.42
C GLY A 36 15.92 -39.85 -52.82
N GLY A 37 16.36 -38.78 -52.15
CA GLY A 37 15.54 -37.66 -51.73
C GLY A 37 16.37 -36.75 -50.82
N ASN A 38 17.07 -35.77 -51.41
CA ASN A 38 17.69 -34.69 -50.65
C ASN A 38 16.58 -33.87 -49.98
N THR A 39 16.16 -34.28 -48.79
CA THR A 39 15.53 -33.38 -47.84
C THR A 39 16.59 -33.10 -46.78
N ASP A 40 17.39 -32.05 -47.00
CA ASP A 40 18.06 -31.41 -45.87
C ASP A 40 16.98 -31.15 -44.81
N PRO A 41 17.19 -31.54 -43.55
CA PRO A 41 16.26 -31.16 -42.49
C PRO A 41 16.14 -29.64 -42.52
N ALA A 42 14.92 -29.13 -42.66
CA ALA A 42 14.67 -27.70 -42.69
C ALA A 42 15.35 -27.05 -41.47
N PRO A 43 16.04 -25.90 -41.64
CA PRO A 43 16.74 -25.27 -40.54
C PRO A 43 15.77 -25.02 -39.39
N VAL A 44 16.13 -25.49 -38.20
CA VAL A 44 15.34 -25.28 -36.98
C VAL A 44 15.23 -23.76 -36.78
N PRO A 45 14.01 -23.20 -36.65
CA PRO A 45 13.86 -21.78 -36.43
C PRO A 45 14.62 -21.34 -35.18
N GLU A 46 15.42 -20.28 -35.27
CA GLU A 46 16.04 -19.70 -34.10
C GLU A 46 14.96 -19.24 -33.11
N THR A 47 15.10 -19.60 -31.84
CA THR A 47 14.19 -19.17 -30.78
C THR A 47 14.85 -18.17 -29.86
N GLY A 48 14.09 -17.19 -29.39
CA GLY A 48 14.54 -16.23 -28.40
C GLY A 48 13.58 -16.13 -27.22
N THR A 49 13.97 -15.32 -26.23
CA THR A 49 13.09 -14.96 -25.11
C THR A 49 13.17 -13.46 -24.83
N THR A 50 12.11 -12.91 -24.25
CA THR A 50 12.06 -11.56 -23.70
C THR A 50 11.03 -11.52 -22.58
N PHE A 51 11.04 -10.47 -21.76
CA PHE A 51 10.00 -10.26 -20.76
C PHE A 51 9.12 -9.08 -21.12
N VAL A 52 7.84 -9.20 -20.80
CA VAL A 52 6.85 -8.15 -20.99
C VAL A 52 6.10 -7.91 -19.69
N THR A 53 5.72 -6.67 -19.44
CA THR A 53 4.71 -6.36 -18.43
C THR A 53 3.35 -6.25 -19.12
N LEU A 54 2.38 -6.99 -18.60
CA LEU A 54 1.01 -7.05 -19.07
C LEU A 54 0.11 -6.32 -18.09
N ASP A 55 -0.50 -5.23 -18.53
CA ASP A 55 -1.61 -4.60 -17.82
C ASP A 55 -2.88 -5.36 -18.17
N MET A 56 -3.40 -6.14 -17.23
CA MET A 56 -4.59 -6.96 -17.40
C MET A 56 -5.87 -6.23 -16.97
N GLY A 57 -5.77 -4.95 -16.61
CA GLY A 57 -6.90 -4.16 -16.13
C GLY A 57 -7.45 -4.67 -14.81
N THR A 58 -8.74 -4.42 -14.57
CA THR A 58 -9.45 -4.99 -13.42
C THR A 58 -10.01 -6.36 -13.75
N GLN A 59 -9.88 -7.29 -12.82
CA GLN A 59 -10.32 -8.68 -12.95
C GLN A 59 -11.28 -9.02 -11.80
N PRO A 60 -12.31 -9.86 -12.05
CA PRO A 60 -13.18 -10.37 -11.00
C PRO A 60 -12.45 -11.40 -10.13
N ASP A 61 -12.87 -11.55 -8.88
CA ASP A 61 -12.17 -12.35 -7.86
C ASP A 61 -11.94 -13.81 -8.27
N TYR A 62 -12.89 -14.43 -8.99
CA TYR A 62 -12.75 -15.81 -9.43
C TYR A 62 -11.64 -16.00 -10.48
N ILE A 63 -11.35 -14.97 -11.29
CA ILE A 63 -10.21 -14.97 -12.23
C ILE A 63 -8.92 -14.81 -11.42
N VAL A 64 -8.87 -13.82 -10.54
CA VAL A 64 -7.68 -13.53 -9.70
C VAL A 64 -7.27 -14.74 -8.85
N ALA A 65 -8.24 -15.47 -8.31
CA ALA A 65 -7.99 -16.69 -7.54
C ALA A 65 -7.41 -17.84 -8.38
N ALA A 66 -7.71 -17.88 -9.68
CA ALA A 66 -7.19 -18.87 -10.61
C ALA A 66 -5.82 -18.50 -11.21
N LEU A 67 -5.49 -17.21 -11.27
CA LEU A 67 -4.20 -16.71 -11.78
C LEU A 67 -3.06 -17.03 -10.81
N ASN A 68 -1.98 -17.56 -11.35
CA ASN A 68 -0.78 -17.91 -10.60
C ASN A 68 0.51 -17.56 -11.35
N GLU A 69 1.56 -17.31 -10.57
CA GLU A 69 2.91 -17.34 -11.11
C GLU A 69 3.25 -18.77 -11.57
N GLY A 70 3.90 -18.88 -12.72
CA GLY A 70 4.17 -20.16 -13.37
C GLY A 70 3.11 -20.55 -14.41
N ASP A 71 1.95 -19.89 -14.46
CA ASP A 71 0.93 -20.18 -15.47
C ASP A 71 1.47 -19.99 -16.88
N THR A 72 1.19 -20.96 -17.76
CA THR A 72 1.70 -20.98 -19.14
C THR A 72 0.61 -20.94 -20.18
N TYR A 73 0.88 -20.28 -21.31
CA TYR A 73 0.02 -20.33 -22.49
C TYR A 73 0.82 -20.41 -23.78
N ALA A 74 0.56 -21.46 -24.56
CA ALA A 74 1.18 -21.71 -25.86
C ALA A 74 0.14 -21.58 -27.00
N PRO A 75 0.03 -20.41 -27.66
CA PRO A 75 -0.93 -20.20 -28.75
C PRO A 75 -0.56 -20.98 -30.03
N ASN A 76 0.64 -21.53 -30.11
CA ASN A 76 1.14 -22.41 -31.17
C ASN A 76 2.39 -23.16 -30.69
N ASN A 77 2.89 -24.09 -31.50
CA ASN A 77 4.05 -24.95 -31.16
C ASN A 77 5.37 -24.21 -30.98
N ALA A 78 5.47 -22.94 -31.37
CA ALA A 78 6.71 -22.17 -31.36
C ALA A 78 6.67 -20.96 -30.41
N SER A 79 5.56 -20.72 -29.72
CA SER A 79 5.37 -19.58 -28.82
C SER A 79 4.90 -20.07 -27.47
N ASN A 80 5.54 -19.61 -26.40
CA ASN A 80 5.10 -19.89 -25.03
C ASN A 80 5.16 -18.61 -24.20
N LEU A 81 4.14 -18.39 -23.40
CA LEU A 81 4.08 -17.33 -22.39
C LEU A 81 4.12 -18.00 -21.02
N THR A 82 4.93 -17.48 -20.11
CA THR A 82 4.94 -17.92 -18.71
C THR A 82 4.80 -16.70 -17.80
N ILE A 83 3.81 -16.65 -16.92
CA ILE A 83 3.71 -15.62 -15.89
C ILE A 83 4.86 -15.84 -14.89
N THR A 84 5.67 -14.83 -14.64
CA THR A 84 6.85 -14.92 -13.77
C THR A 84 6.74 -14.09 -12.51
N ASP A 85 5.85 -13.12 -12.47
CA ASP A 85 5.58 -12.27 -11.31
C ASP A 85 4.19 -11.63 -11.49
N MET A 86 3.52 -11.28 -10.39
CA MET A 86 2.22 -10.63 -10.40
C MET A 86 2.12 -9.56 -9.33
N TYR A 87 1.50 -8.45 -9.73
CA TYR A 87 1.08 -7.39 -8.84
C TYR A 87 -0.44 -7.34 -8.78
N LEU A 88 -0.97 -7.41 -7.55
CA LEU A 88 -2.39 -7.36 -7.24
C LEU A 88 -2.65 -6.20 -6.30
N ALA A 89 -3.73 -5.47 -6.55
CA ALA A 89 -4.21 -4.46 -5.61
C ALA A 89 -5.73 -4.26 -5.76
N PRO A 90 -6.44 -3.92 -4.66
CA PRO A 90 -7.85 -3.59 -4.70
C PRO A 90 -8.11 -2.36 -5.60
N GLN A 91 -9.18 -2.40 -6.38
CA GLN A 91 -9.65 -1.25 -7.15
C GLN A 91 -11.18 -1.32 -7.25
N GLY A 92 -11.86 -0.70 -6.28
CA GLY A 92 -13.31 -0.82 -6.13
C GLY A 92 -13.70 -2.22 -5.64
N ASP A 93 -14.67 -2.83 -6.32
CA ASP A 93 -15.14 -4.20 -6.13
C ASP A 93 -14.34 -5.24 -6.93
N GLN A 94 -13.31 -4.80 -7.65
CA GLN A 94 -12.46 -5.66 -8.48
C GLN A 94 -10.99 -5.53 -8.08
N THR A 95 -10.16 -6.38 -8.68
CA THR A 95 -8.71 -6.38 -8.47
C THR A 95 -7.99 -5.85 -9.70
N ARG A 96 -7.11 -4.86 -9.54
CA ARG A 96 -6.15 -4.49 -10.60
C ARG A 96 -5.05 -5.54 -10.66
N VAL A 97 -4.85 -6.13 -11.84
CA VAL A 97 -3.83 -7.15 -12.09
C VAL A 97 -2.79 -6.63 -13.09
N ILE A 98 -1.53 -6.71 -12.70
CA ILE A 98 -0.38 -6.47 -13.59
C ILE A 98 0.52 -7.70 -13.50
N ALA A 99 0.83 -8.33 -14.62
CA ALA A 99 1.67 -9.52 -14.67
C ALA A 99 3.00 -9.23 -15.37
N ARG A 100 4.10 -9.79 -14.87
CA ARG A 100 5.33 -9.96 -15.65
C ARG A 100 5.27 -11.32 -16.31
N ALA A 101 5.58 -11.37 -17.60
CA ALA A 101 5.56 -12.62 -18.34
C ALA A 101 6.83 -12.79 -19.19
N LYS A 102 7.39 -13.99 -19.16
CA LYS A 102 8.41 -14.44 -20.10
C LYS A 102 7.72 -14.88 -21.39
N LEU A 103 8.13 -14.31 -22.52
CA LEU A 103 7.73 -14.76 -23.85
C LEU A 103 8.87 -15.54 -24.48
N GLN A 104 8.56 -16.70 -25.03
CA GLN A 104 9.41 -17.48 -25.91
C GLN A 104 8.76 -17.52 -27.29
N GLY A 105 9.57 -17.44 -28.34
CA GLY A 105 9.09 -17.30 -29.72
C GLY A 105 10.18 -17.51 -30.75
N ILE A 106 9.82 -17.50 -32.02
CA ILE A 106 10.77 -17.55 -33.14
C ILE A 106 11.40 -16.17 -33.32
N THR A 107 12.72 -16.13 -33.42
CA THR A 107 13.47 -14.93 -33.79
C THR A 107 13.52 -14.82 -35.32
N ARG A 108 13.09 -13.67 -35.87
CA ARG A 108 13.23 -13.35 -37.29
C ARG A 108 13.97 -12.03 -37.42
N ASN A 109 15.09 -12.03 -38.14
CA ASN A 109 15.95 -10.84 -38.31
C ASN A 109 16.32 -10.19 -36.96
N GLY A 110 16.73 -11.01 -35.98
CA GLY A 110 17.07 -10.54 -34.63
C GLY A 110 15.91 -10.06 -33.75
N THR A 111 14.66 -10.13 -34.24
CA THR A 111 13.47 -9.73 -33.48
C THR A 111 12.66 -10.96 -33.06
N LEU A 112 12.36 -11.07 -31.76
CA LEU A 112 11.48 -12.11 -31.24
C LEU A 112 10.04 -11.90 -31.75
N ASN A 113 9.43 -12.96 -32.28
CA ASN A 113 8.00 -13.02 -32.59
C ASN A 113 7.29 -14.00 -31.66
N TYR A 114 6.36 -13.48 -30.87
CA TYR A 114 5.40 -14.28 -30.09
C TYR A 114 4.05 -14.28 -30.81
N ALA A 115 3.48 -15.47 -31.05
CA ALA A 115 2.21 -15.62 -31.75
C ALA A 115 2.17 -14.82 -33.08
N ASN A 116 3.18 -15.03 -33.92
CA ASN A 116 3.35 -14.44 -35.26
C ASN A 116 3.57 -12.92 -35.34
N ALA A 117 3.81 -12.24 -34.22
CA ALA A 117 4.11 -10.80 -34.22
C ALA A 117 5.12 -10.42 -33.12
N PRO A 118 5.83 -9.29 -33.26
CA PRO A 118 6.74 -8.81 -32.21
C PRO A 118 5.97 -8.33 -30.97
N PRO A 119 6.55 -8.45 -29.76
CA PRO A 119 5.95 -7.98 -28.52
C PRO A 119 6.14 -6.46 -28.37
N ARG A 120 5.31 -5.67 -29.06
CA ARG A 120 5.36 -4.20 -29.02
C ARG A 120 4.42 -3.64 -27.95
N LEU A 121 4.78 -2.48 -27.40
CA LEU A 121 3.90 -1.72 -26.50
C LEU A 121 2.50 -1.54 -27.11
N GLY A 122 1.49 -1.72 -26.28
CA GLY A 122 0.08 -1.60 -26.65
C GLY A 122 -0.54 -2.82 -27.33
N ARG A 123 0.26 -3.82 -27.71
CA ARG A 123 -0.28 -5.10 -28.20
C ARG A 123 -1.00 -5.83 -27.07
N VAL A 124 -2.15 -6.43 -27.37
CA VAL A 124 -2.90 -7.27 -26.43
C VAL A 124 -2.53 -8.73 -26.66
N LEU A 125 -2.21 -9.45 -25.58
CA LEU A 125 -1.98 -10.88 -25.58
C LEU A 125 -3.10 -11.58 -24.82
N ALA A 126 -3.58 -12.70 -25.35
CA ALA A 126 -4.46 -13.61 -24.62
C ALA A 126 -3.63 -14.55 -23.75
N ILE A 127 -4.21 -14.98 -22.64
CA ILE A 127 -3.72 -16.03 -21.75
C ILE A 127 -4.91 -16.96 -21.54
N ASN A 128 -4.87 -18.11 -22.21
CA ASN A 128 -5.92 -19.12 -22.14
C ASN A 128 -5.37 -20.35 -21.47
N THR A 129 -5.90 -20.68 -20.30
CA THR A 129 -5.60 -21.91 -19.58
C THR A 129 -6.85 -22.79 -19.55
N ASP A 130 -6.77 -23.98 -18.97
CA ASP A 130 -7.93 -24.83 -18.76
C ASP A 130 -8.91 -24.26 -17.72
N THR A 131 -8.46 -23.29 -16.90
CA THR A 131 -9.22 -22.71 -15.78
C THR A 131 -9.74 -21.30 -16.05
N TYR A 132 -9.04 -20.49 -16.85
CA TYR A 132 -9.44 -19.12 -17.13
C TYR A 132 -9.02 -18.62 -18.51
N ASN A 133 -9.68 -17.56 -18.96
CA ASN A 133 -9.29 -16.77 -20.11
C ASN A 133 -9.16 -15.31 -19.68
N ALA A 134 -8.00 -14.72 -19.94
CA ALA A 134 -7.73 -13.32 -19.68
C ALA A 134 -6.91 -12.70 -20.80
N THR A 135 -6.90 -11.38 -20.85
CA THR A 135 -6.07 -10.61 -21.79
C THR A 135 -5.23 -9.58 -21.06
N GLY A 136 -4.03 -9.31 -21.55
CA GLY A 136 -3.15 -8.27 -21.03
C GLY A 136 -2.58 -7.41 -22.16
N ARG A 137 -2.57 -6.09 -21.95
CA ARG A 137 -1.93 -5.14 -22.86
C ARG A 137 -0.45 -4.97 -22.46
N ILE A 138 0.46 -5.14 -23.40
CA ILE A 138 1.89 -4.92 -23.17
C ILE A 138 2.11 -3.44 -22.81
N SER A 139 2.57 -3.18 -21.60
CA SER A 139 2.90 -1.85 -21.08
C SER A 139 4.39 -1.60 -20.94
N ASP A 140 5.20 -2.66 -20.93
CA ASP A 140 6.66 -2.61 -20.87
C ASP A 140 7.27 -3.84 -21.53
N VAL A 141 8.49 -3.72 -22.07
CA VAL A 141 9.28 -4.80 -22.65
C VAL A 141 10.71 -4.65 -22.15
N GLY A 142 11.30 -5.72 -21.62
CA GLY A 142 12.68 -5.69 -21.13
C GLY A 142 13.18 -7.08 -20.73
N ASP A 143 14.27 -7.10 -19.96
CA ASP A 143 15.00 -8.36 -19.69
C ASP A 143 14.78 -8.92 -18.28
N GLY A 144 14.15 -8.17 -17.37
CA GLY A 144 13.90 -8.61 -15.99
C GLY A 144 12.70 -9.54 -15.86
N SER A 145 12.77 -10.52 -14.96
CA SER A 145 11.67 -11.48 -14.70
C SER A 145 10.68 -11.03 -13.63
N SER A 146 10.94 -9.94 -12.92
CA SER A 146 10.09 -9.41 -11.85
C SER A 146 9.56 -8.02 -12.14
N LEU A 147 8.51 -7.65 -11.43
CA LEU A 147 7.96 -6.30 -11.35
C LEU A 147 8.78 -5.47 -10.35
N ASN A 148 8.83 -4.15 -10.57
CA ASN A 148 9.48 -3.23 -9.63
C ASN A 148 8.52 -2.87 -8.49
N THR A 149 8.34 -3.80 -7.56
CA THR A 149 7.50 -3.62 -6.38
C THR A 149 8.31 -3.35 -5.12
N SER A 150 7.79 -2.51 -4.23
CA SER A 150 8.40 -2.24 -2.92
C SER A 150 7.34 -2.00 -1.85
N THR A 151 7.67 -2.32 -0.60
CA THR A 151 6.85 -1.92 0.54
C THR A 151 6.92 -0.41 0.71
N THR A 152 5.76 0.25 0.78
CA THR A 152 5.65 1.69 1.03
C THR A 152 4.73 1.93 2.21
N THR A 153 5.26 2.56 3.25
CA THR A 153 4.49 2.99 4.41
C THR A 153 3.70 4.25 4.08
N VAL A 154 2.42 4.26 4.41
CA VAL A 154 1.55 5.43 4.31
C VAL A 154 0.78 5.63 5.61
N VAL A 155 0.42 6.87 5.89
CA VAL A 155 -0.59 7.21 6.92
C VAL A 155 -1.84 7.65 6.20
N LEU A 156 -2.93 6.94 6.43
CA LEU A 156 -4.25 7.27 5.91
C LEU A 156 -5.09 7.92 7.01
N GLN A 157 -5.88 8.92 6.65
CA GLN A 157 -6.73 9.66 7.58
C GLN A 157 -8.19 9.59 7.12
N ASN A 158 -9.11 9.39 8.06
CA ASN A 158 -10.55 9.57 7.86
C ASN A 158 -11.24 9.97 9.17
N THR A 159 -12.47 10.50 9.10
CA THR A 159 -13.38 10.60 10.24
C THR A 159 -14.50 9.59 10.06
N VAL A 160 -14.62 8.64 10.98
CA VAL A 160 -15.54 7.50 10.90
C VAL A 160 -16.40 7.41 12.17
N SER A 161 -17.35 6.47 12.22
CA SER A 161 -18.08 6.19 13.47
C SER A 161 -17.19 5.47 14.48
N ALA A 162 -17.49 5.58 15.77
CA ALA A 162 -16.73 4.89 16.81
C ALA A 162 -16.70 3.35 16.63
N ALA A 163 -17.81 2.78 16.14
CA ALA A 163 -17.89 1.36 15.80
C ALA A 163 -16.94 0.98 14.64
N HIS A 164 -16.84 1.82 13.61
CA HIS A 164 -15.94 1.55 12.49
C HIS A 164 -14.47 1.75 12.87
N ALA A 165 -14.15 2.77 13.66
CA ALA A 165 -12.80 2.98 14.18
C ALA A 165 -12.32 1.78 15.01
N SER A 166 -13.21 1.20 15.83
CA SER A 166 -12.91 0.02 16.65
C SER A 166 -12.76 -1.27 15.83
N ALA A 167 -13.29 -1.31 14.60
CA ALA A 167 -13.19 -2.47 13.72
C ALA A 167 -11.84 -2.54 12.98
N VAL A 168 -11.14 -1.42 12.82
CA VAL A 168 -9.81 -1.36 12.21
C VAL A 168 -8.77 -1.69 13.27
N THR A 169 -8.05 -2.80 13.11
CA THR A 169 -7.10 -3.27 14.13
C THR A 169 -5.67 -3.33 13.61
N PRO A 170 -4.67 -2.97 14.43
CA PRO A 170 -3.26 -3.24 14.11
C PRO A 170 -3.04 -4.73 13.87
N GLY A 171 -2.28 -5.05 12.82
CA GLY A 171 -2.03 -6.42 12.36
C GLY A 171 -3.02 -6.93 11.29
N ASP A 172 -4.10 -6.19 11.01
CA ASP A 172 -5.03 -6.57 9.95
C ASP A 172 -4.34 -6.63 8.59
N ARG A 173 -4.59 -7.73 7.87
CA ARG A 173 -4.05 -7.94 6.52
C ARG A 173 -5.12 -7.66 5.48
N ILE A 174 -4.83 -6.73 4.58
CA ILE A 174 -5.61 -6.52 3.38
C ILE A 174 -5.18 -7.59 2.39
N THR A 175 -6.13 -8.43 1.97
CA THR A 175 -5.84 -9.54 1.06
C THR A 175 -6.64 -9.43 -0.22
N VAL A 176 -6.04 -9.94 -1.30
CA VAL A 176 -6.68 -10.11 -2.60
C VAL A 176 -6.49 -11.56 -3.00
N ALA A 177 -7.59 -12.29 -3.19
CA ALA A 177 -7.56 -13.74 -3.43
C ALA A 177 -6.66 -14.50 -2.43
N GLY A 178 -6.73 -14.14 -1.15
CA GLY A 178 -5.93 -14.75 -0.07
C GLY A 178 -4.47 -14.31 -0.01
N ARG A 179 -4.01 -13.42 -0.90
CA ARG A 179 -2.63 -12.90 -0.93
C ARG A 179 -2.58 -11.54 -0.23
N PRO A 180 -1.69 -11.32 0.76
CA PRO A 180 -1.58 -10.03 1.43
C PRO A 180 -0.99 -8.98 0.49
N VAL A 181 -1.67 -7.85 0.36
CA VAL A 181 -1.26 -6.70 -0.46
C VAL A 181 -0.98 -5.46 0.38
N ALA A 182 -1.50 -5.44 1.62
CA ALA A 182 -1.18 -4.44 2.62
C ALA A 182 -1.37 -4.99 4.04
N THR A 183 -0.70 -4.35 5.00
CA THR A 183 -0.84 -4.64 6.43
C THR A 183 -1.08 -3.34 7.18
N ILE A 184 -2.10 -3.32 8.04
CA ILE A 184 -2.31 -2.25 9.01
C ILE A 184 -1.26 -2.42 10.10
N GLU A 185 -0.33 -1.47 10.22
CA GLU A 185 0.74 -1.55 11.22
C GLU A 185 0.30 -0.94 12.54
N GLU A 186 -0.38 0.20 12.48
CA GLU A 186 -0.78 0.95 13.65
C GLU A 186 -2.04 1.77 13.39
N VAL A 187 -2.82 1.99 14.45
CA VAL A 187 -4.04 2.78 14.43
C VAL A 187 -4.01 3.79 15.58
N ALA A 188 -4.23 5.06 15.26
CA ALA A 188 -4.43 6.13 16.21
C ALA A 188 -5.85 6.70 16.05
N VAL A 189 -6.63 6.70 17.14
CA VAL A 189 -8.01 7.19 17.17
C VAL A 189 -8.07 8.42 18.07
N TYR A 190 -8.71 9.48 17.57
CA TYR A 190 -8.82 10.75 18.25
C TYR A 190 -10.29 11.19 18.35
N PRO A 191 -10.66 11.88 19.45
CA PRO A 191 -11.98 12.47 19.58
C PRO A 191 -12.21 13.56 18.53
N THR A 192 -13.47 13.81 18.21
CA THR A 192 -13.89 15.01 17.49
C THR A 192 -14.87 15.80 18.35
N GLY A 193 -15.31 16.98 17.88
CA GLY A 193 -16.38 17.73 18.56
C GLY A 193 -17.73 17.00 18.57
N ASN A 194 -17.86 15.88 17.86
CA ASN A 194 -19.02 15.00 17.90
C ASN A 194 -18.62 13.63 18.50
N PRO A 195 -19.21 13.20 19.63
CA PRO A 195 -18.85 11.93 20.29
C PRO A 195 -19.17 10.69 19.45
N GLU A 196 -20.06 10.77 18.47
CA GLU A 196 -20.37 9.66 17.55
C GLU A 196 -19.34 9.51 16.41
N ARG A 197 -18.45 10.50 16.27
CA ARG A 197 -17.46 10.58 15.19
C ARG A 197 -16.06 10.61 15.77
N GLN A 198 -15.19 9.78 15.22
CA GLN A 198 -13.79 9.70 15.61
C GLN A 198 -12.91 9.95 14.39
N GLN A 199 -11.86 10.73 14.57
CA GLN A 199 -10.81 10.86 13.57
C GLN A 199 -9.85 9.69 13.76
N ILE A 200 -9.64 8.92 12.71
CA ILE A 200 -8.76 7.76 12.72
C ILE A 200 -7.61 8.00 11.74
N LEU A 201 -6.40 7.78 12.21
CA LEU A 201 -5.20 7.71 11.40
C LEU A 201 -4.68 6.27 11.41
N VAL A 202 -4.43 5.73 10.23
CA VAL A 202 -4.07 4.33 10.01
C VAL A 202 -2.73 4.28 9.31
N GLU A 203 -1.71 3.77 10.00
CA GLU A 203 -0.43 3.44 9.39
C GLU A 203 -0.56 2.12 8.64
N THR A 204 -0.16 2.10 7.37
CA THR A 204 -0.30 0.92 6.52
C THR A 204 0.95 0.73 5.68
N ASN A 205 1.46 -0.50 5.66
CA ASN A 205 2.47 -0.94 4.72
C ASN A 205 1.80 -1.52 3.48
N LEU A 206 1.97 -0.85 2.34
CA LEU A 206 1.39 -1.24 1.05
C LEU A 206 2.46 -1.91 0.17
N SER A 207 2.09 -2.96 -0.57
CA SER A 207 2.87 -3.40 -1.72
C SER A 207 2.63 -2.44 -2.88
N ALA A 208 3.62 -1.58 -3.18
CA ALA A 208 3.53 -0.54 -4.19
C ALA A 208 4.26 -0.96 -5.47
N LEU A 209 3.64 -0.71 -6.64
CA LEU A 209 4.29 -0.89 -7.94
C LEU A 209 4.89 0.44 -8.41
N THR A 210 6.16 0.43 -8.77
CA THR A 210 6.84 1.58 -9.38
C THR A 210 6.76 1.53 -10.89
N ARG A 211 6.15 2.54 -11.51
CA ARG A 211 6.10 2.73 -12.97
C ARG A 211 6.60 4.12 -13.31
N GLN A 212 7.58 4.23 -14.22
CA GLN A 212 8.16 5.52 -14.64
C GLN A 212 8.58 6.40 -13.44
N SER A 213 9.20 5.77 -12.42
CA SER A 213 9.62 6.43 -11.16
C SER A 213 8.48 6.95 -10.27
N VAL A 214 7.23 6.56 -10.53
CA VAL A 214 6.07 6.88 -9.70
C VAL A 214 5.53 5.61 -9.05
N ARG A 215 5.32 5.65 -7.72
CA ARG A 215 4.74 4.55 -6.96
C ARG A 215 3.22 4.58 -6.98
N HIS A 216 2.63 3.42 -7.19
CA HIS A 216 1.19 3.22 -7.23
C HIS A 216 0.76 2.09 -6.31
N PHE A 217 -0.44 2.22 -5.74
CA PHE A 217 -1.18 1.11 -5.17
C PHE A 217 -2.47 0.91 -5.96
N GLY A 218 -2.55 -0.18 -6.71
CA GLY A 218 -3.61 -0.37 -7.72
C GLY A 218 -3.62 0.75 -8.75
N GLY A 219 -4.76 1.43 -8.89
CA GLY A 219 -4.91 2.59 -9.77
C GLY A 219 -4.39 3.91 -9.17
N THR A 220 -4.15 3.97 -7.85
CA THR A 220 -3.89 5.21 -7.13
C THR A 220 -2.40 5.52 -7.06
N THR A 221 -2.02 6.77 -7.32
CA THR A 221 -0.64 7.25 -7.10
C THR A 221 -0.42 7.51 -5.61
N LEU A 222 0.67 7.01 -5.04
CA LEU A 222 0.98 7.21 -3.62
C LEU A 222 1.54 8.61 -3.37
N ARG A 223 0.64 9.56 -3.10
CA ARG A 223 0.94 10.96 -2.78
C ARG A 223 -0.05 11.50 -1.74
N PRO A 224 0.37 12.46 -0.88
CA PRO A 224 -0.55 13.15 0.02
C PRO A 224 -1.78 13.71 -0.71
N GLY A 225 -2.93 13.61 -0.06
CA GLY A 225 -4.22 14.08 -0.57
C GLY A 225 -4.99 13.07 -1.42
N GLN A 226 -4.37 11.98 -1.89
CA GLN A 226 -5.05 10.95 -2.69
C GLN A 226 -5.91 10.04 -1.82
N GLN A 227 -6.97 9.46 -2.38
CA GLN A 227 -7.86 8.53 -1.68
C GLN A 227 -7.46 7.08 -1.94
N LEU A 228 -7.54 6.25 -0.91
CA LEU A 228 -7.27 4.82 -0.96
C LEU A 228 -8.42 4.06 -0.29
N THR A 229 -8.80 2.94 -0.89
CA THR A 229 -9.79 2.01 -0.34
C THR A 229 -9.10 0.71 0.02
N LEU A 230 -9.21 0.30 1.29
CA LEU A 230 -8.63 -0.91 1.82
C LEU A 230 -9.75 -1.83 2.35
N PRO A 231 -10.08 -2.93 1.64
CA PRO A 231 -11.04 -3.92 2.11
C PRO A 231 -10.37 -4.80 3.19
N GLY A 232 -10.65 -4.49 4.45
CA GLY A 232 -10.15 -5.26 5.60
C GLY A 232 -11.09 -6.37 6.06
N PRO A 233 -10.75 -7.07 7.15
CA PRO A 233 -11.58 -8.15 7.69
C PRO A 233 -12.92 -7.63 8.26
N GLY A 234 -13.98 -7.68 7.44
CA GLY A 234 -15.33 -7.27 7.85
C GLY A 234 -15.58 -5.76 7.85
N TYR A 235 -14.65 -4.98 7.27
CA TYR A 235 -14.81 -3.53 7.07
C TYR A 235 -14.19 -3.10 5.75
N THR A 236 -14.55 -1.91 5.28
CA THR A 236 -13.84 -1.23 4.18
C THR A 236 -13.40 0.13 4.68
N PHE A 237 -12.09 0.34 4.70
CA PHE A 237 -11.51 1.59 5.13
C PHE A 237 -11.22 2.47 3.91
N GLU A 238 -11.91 3.60 3.82
CA GLU A 238 -11.64 4.63 2.84
C GLU A 238 -10.87 5.76 3.51
N GLY A 239 -9.64 6.01 3.10
CA GLY A 239 -8.77 6.97 3.73
C GLY A 239 -8.10 7.90 2.74
N ARG A 240 -7.85 9.15 3.14
CA ARG A 240 -7.00 10.06 2.40
C ARG A 240 -5.55 9.86 2.86
N ILE A 241 -4.62 9.73 1.93
CA ILE A 241 -3.18 9.69 2.22
C ILE A 241 -2.79 11.03 2.85
N GLU A 242 -2.43 11.02 4.12
CA GLU A 242 -1.84 12.15 4.82
C GLU A 242 -0.33 12.19 4.55
N ARG A 243 0.33 11.03 4.63
CA ARG A 243 1.77 10.89 4.47
C ARG A 243 2.17 9.64 3.69
N VAL A 244 3.33 9.73 3.05
CA VAL A 244 4.03 8.62 2.36
C VAL A 244 5.46 8.59 2.90
N ASP A 245 6.02 7.40 3.08
CA ASP A 245 7.37 7.16 3.62
C ASP A 245 7.58 7.67 5.06
N GLY A 246 6.55 7.54 5.89
CA GLY A 246 6.65 7.82 7.30
C GLY A 246 5.39 7.38 8.04
N GLY A 247 5.57 6.66 9.15
CA GLY A 247 4.49 6.19 10.00
C GLY A 247 3.92 7.24 10.94
N LEU A 248 3.00 6.81 11.81
CA LEU A 248 2.45 7.58 12.93
C LEU A 248 3.52 7.98 13.94
N ASP A 249 4.63 7.27 13.91
CA ASP A 249 5.73 7.44 14.84
C ASP A 249 6.99 8.02 14.22
N SER A 250 6.87 8.52 13.00
CA SER A 250 8.00 8.99 12.20
C SER A 250 8.84 10.05 12.93
N ASP A 251 10.16 9.97 12.77
CA ASP A 251 11.13 11.01 13.18
C ASP A 251 10.89 12.36 12.51
N SER A 252 10.07 12.39 11.44
CA SER A 252 9.62 13.64 10.81
C SER A 252 8.61 14.42 11.66
N LEU A 253 8.07 13.81 12.72
CA LEU A 253 7.18 14.48 13.67
C LEU A 253 8.01 15.23 14.71
N THR A 254 7.68 16.49 14.94
CA THR A 254 8.32 17.38 15.92
C THR A 254 7.35 17.75 17.02
N ASN A 255 7.87 18.20 18.17
CA ASN A 255 7.03 18.80 19.21
C ASN A 255 6.92 20.31 18.99
N ARG A 256 5.71 20.83 19.15
CA ARG A 256 5.41 22.25 19.01
C ARG A 256 4.65 22.74 20.22
N THR A 257 5.17 23.77 20.88
CA THR A 257 4.40 24.52 21.87
C THR A 257 3.26 25.27 21.18
N VAL A 258 2.02 25.06 21.60
CA VAL A 258 0.81 25.70 21.07
C VAL A 258 -0.03 26.20 22.24
N THR A 259 -0.45 27.46 22.16
CA THR A 259 -1.39 28.04 23.11
C THR A 259 -2.81 27.81 22.61
N LEU A 260 -3.62 27.14 23.42
CA LEU A 260 -5.03 26.88 23.15
C LEU A 260 -5.90 27.69 24.11
N GLN A 261 -7.03 28.20 23.63
CA GLN A 261 -7.99 28.96 24.41
C GLN A 261 -9.35 28.27 24.41
N LEU A 262 -9.86 28.03 25.61
CA LEU A 262 -11.22 27.57 25.85
C LEU A 262 -11.98 28.71 26.52
N GLU A 263 -12.89 29.33 25.78
CA GLU A 263 -13.73 30.40 26.32
C GLU A 263 -14.96 29.83 27.00
N ARG A 264 -15.47 30.53 28.03
CA ARG A 264 -16.75 30.24 28.68
C ARG A 264 -16.88 28.81 29.21
N ALA A 265 -15.80 28.25 29.74
CA ALA A 265 -15.80 26.97 30.40
C ALA A 265 -16.65 27.01 31.68
N GLN A 266 -17.39 25.93 31.95
CA GLN A 266 -18.00 25.73 33.26
C GLN A 266 -16.91 25.51 34.32
N PRO A 267 -17.13 25.90 35.60
CA PRO A 267 -16.13 25.77 36.66
C PRO A 267 -15.58 24.34 36.83
N GLU A 268 -16.45 23.35 36.66
CA GLU A 268 -16.12 21.92 36.77
C GLU A 268 -15.14 21.51 35.66
N VAL A 269 -15.40 21.92 34.42
CA VAL A 269 -14.51 21.71 33.27
C VAL A 269 -13.18 22.45 33.48
N ALA A 270 -13.22 23.72 33.87
CA ALA A 270 -12.02 24.53 34.08
C ALA A 270 -11.10 23.93 35.17
N THR A 271 -11.67 23.40 36.25
CA THR A 271 -10.91 22.77 37.35
C THR A 271 -10.38 21.39 36.99
N ALA A 272 -11.03 20.69 36.05
CA ALA A 272 -10.62 19.37 35.56
C ALA A 272 -9.39 19.43 34.64
N ILE A 273 -9.13 20.58 34.01
CA ILE A 273 -7.96 20.80 33.14
C ILE A 273 -6.77 21.18 34.00
N GLN A 274 -5.70 20.37 33.97
CA GLN A 274 -4.54 20.54 34.85
C GLN A 274 -3.23 20.35 34.08
N PRO A 275 -2.14 21.05 34.46
CA PRO A 275 -0.81 20.77 33.93
C PRO A 275 -0.40 19.31 34.18
N GLY A 276 0.37 18.74 33.26
CA GLY A 276 0.82 17.35 33.30
C GLY A 276 -0.12 16.36 32.62
N GLN A 277 -1.32 16.78 32.22
CA GLN A 277 -2.24 15.94 31.45
C GLN A 277 -1.71 15.65 30.05
N THR A 278 -1.99 14.45 29.56
CA THR A 278 -1.58 13.98 28.23
C THR A 278 -2.78 13.45 27.47
N GLU A 279 -2.84 13.75 26.18
CA GLU A 279 -3.58 12.90 25.27
C GLU A 279 -2.68 11.77 24.78
N ARG A 280 -3.25 10.56 24.66
CA ARG A 280 -2.58 9.44 24.03
C ARG A 280 -3.41 8.81 22.91
N ALA A 281 -2.75 8.42 21.83
CA ALA A 281 -3.31 7.59 20.78
C ALA A 281 -2.25 6.61 20.28
N GLY A 282 -2.64 5.37 19.94
CA GLY A 282 -1.69 4.33 19.53
C GLY A 282 -0.61 4.04 20.59
N GLY A 283 -0.95 4.18 21.88
CA GLY A 283 0.01 4.02 22.99
C GLY A 283 1.00 5.18 23.18
N ARG A 284 0.86 6.28 22.44
CA ARG A 284 1.84 7.38 22.40
C ARG A 284 1.24 8.70 22.84
N THR A 285 2.05 9.53 23.48
CA THR A 285 1.66 10.90 23.82
C THR A 285 1.67 11.78 22.57
N THR A 286 0.52 12.37 22.28
CA THR A 286 0.30 13.24 21.11
C THR A 286 0.14 14.69 21.50
N ALA A 287 -0.33 14.94 22.72
CA ALA A 287 -0.38 16.26 23.34
C ALA A 287 0.01 16.15 24.81
N TYR A 288 0.76 17.15 25.31
CA TYR A 288 1.10 17.30 26.72
C TYR A 288 0.82 18.72 27.20
N VAL A 289 -0.01 18.87 28.22
CA VAL A 289 -0.34 20.17 28.79
C VAL A 289 0.78 20.59 29.74
N THR A 290 1.53 21.63 29.38
CA THR A 290 2.66 22.13 30.18
C THR A 290 2.22 23.15 31.21
N ASP A 291 1.22 23.97 30.89
CA ASP A 291 0.72 25.04 31.75
C ASP A 291 -0.77 25.30 31.51
N VAL A 292 -1.49 25.74 32.55
CA VAL A 292 -2.91 26.07 32.50
C VAL A 292 -3.14 27.33 33.31
N THR A 293 -3.70 28.35 32.68
CA THR A 293 -4.15 29.59 33.31
C THR A 293 -5.66 29.70 33.20
N THR A 294 -6.34 30.08 34.29
CA THR A 294 -7.80 30.21 34.34
C THR A 294 -8.20 31.58 34.89
N GLU A 295 -9.03 32.30 34.15
CA GLU A 295 -9.51 33.64 34.51
C GLU A 295 -11.05 33.68 34.46
N PRO A 296 -11.72 34.58 35.21
CA PRO A 296 -13.15 34.83 35.01
C PRO A 296 -13.44 35.31 33.57
N THR A 297 -14.49 34.80 32.92
CA THR A 297 -14.89 35.30 31.59
C THR A 297 -15.38 36.74 31.69
N PRO A 298 -14.94 37.70 30.85
CA PRO A 298 -15.44 39.07 30.89
C PRO A 298 -16.89 39.16 30.38
N ILE A 299 -17.70 39.94 31.07
CA ILE A 299 -19.03 40.40 30.64
C ILE A 299 -18.99 41.89 30.34
N ILE A 300 -19.55 42.26 29.19
CA ILE A 300 -19.73 43.66 28.80
C ILE A 300 -21.19 44.01 29.07
N ALA A 301 -21.43 44.97 29.96
CA ALA A 301 -22.75 45.45 30.30
C ALA A 301 -22.87 46.95 30.01
N THR A 302 -24.05 47.40 29.58
CA THR A 302 -24.36 48.83 29.43
C THR A 302 -25.14 49.29 30.65
N ALA A 303 -24.60 50.26 31.37
CA ALA A 303 -25.26 50.85 32.53
C ALA A 303 -26.43 51.77 32.13
N GLN A 304 -27.31 52.11 33.08
CA GLN A 304 -28.51 52.93 32.83
C GLN A 304 -28.20 54.34 32.28
N ASN A 305 -26.98 54.85 32.50
CA ASN A 305 -26.49 56.11 31.97
C ASN A 305 -25.88 56.00 30.55
N GLY A 306 -25.93 54.82 29.94
CA GLY A 306 -25.33 54.53 28.63
C GLY A 306 -23.84 54.20 28.64
N SER A 307 -23.15 54.18 29.80
CA SER A 307 -21.72 53.82 29.85
C SER A 307 -21.50 52.31 29.73
N VAL A 308 -20.44 51.91 29.03
CA VAL A 308 -20.01 50.50 28.93
C VAL A 308 -19.15 50.15 30.15
N VAL A 309 -19.52 49.08 30.84
CA VAL A 309 -18.79 48.51 31.98
C VAL A 309 -18.36 47.10 31.64
N VAL A 310 -17.08 46.78 31.86
CA VAL A 310 -16.56 45.42 31.82
C VAL A 310 -16.52 44.89 33.24
N SER A 311 -17.07 43.70 33.46
CA SER A 311 -17.07 43.02 34.75
C SER A 311 -16.81 41.53 34.54
N ASP A 312 -16.60 40.79 35.62
CA ASP A 312 -16.35 39.35 35.54
C ASP A 312 -17.66 38.56 35.55
N HIS A 313 -17.73 37.50 34.75
CA HIS A 313 -18.82 36.54 34.81
C HIS A 313 -18.75 35.81 36.16
N PRO A 314 -19.86 35.65 36.91
CA PRO A 314 -19.83 35.11 38.26
C PRO A 314 -19.43 33.62 38.34
N VAL A 315 -19.51 32.90 37.22
CA VAL A 315 -19.36 31.44 37.14
C VAL A 315 -18.37 31.00 36.06
N LEU A 316 -18.70 31.28 34.78
CA LEU A 316 -17.89 30.92 33.62
C LEU A 316 -16.44 31.43 33.69
N ARG A 317 -15.54 30.60 33.17
CA ARG A 317 -14.10 30.83 33.15
C ARG A 317 -13.56 30.75 31.74
N ASP A 318 -12.56 31.56 31.44
CA ASP A 318 -11.74 31.40 30.26
C ASP A 318 -10.46 30.67 30.67
N VAL A 319 -10.13 29.60 29.94
CA VAL A 319 -8.97 28.75 30.21
C VAL A 319 -7.99 28.85 29.07
N THR A 320 -6.74 29.20 29.39
CA THR A 320 -5.62 29.19 28.45
C THR A 320 -4.72 28.02 28.77
N LEU A 321 -4.51 27.13 27.81
CA LEU A 321 -3.62 25.98 27.91
C LEU A 321 -2.35 26.25 27.10
N THR A 322 -1.18 26.00 27.69
CA THR A 322 0.05 25.83 26.92
C THR A 322 0.28 24.34 26.74
N THR A 323 0.41 23.90 25.48
CA THR A 323 0.45 22.48 25.13
C THR A 323 1.63 22.19 24.22
N GLU A 324 2.36 21.11 24.47
CA GLU A 324 3.31 20.53 23.52
C GLU A 324 2.54 19.53 22.65
N LEU A 325 2.38 19.84 21.37
CA LEU A 325 1.71 18.99 20.39
C LEU A 325 2.73 18.29 19.50
N ARG A 326 2.55 16.99 19.26
CA ARG A 326 3.34 16.26 18.26
C ARG A 326 2.77 16.52 16.87
N VAL A 327 3.50 17.28 16.06
CA VAL A 327 3.05 17.83 14.78
C VAL A 327 3.88 17.32 13.61
N SER A 328 3.30 17.34 12.42
CA SER A 328 4.03 17.22 11.16
C SER A 328 4.27 18.61 10.57
N GLU A 329 5.51 18.92 10.23
CA GLU A 329 5.87 20.15 9.54
C GLU A 329 6.01 19.89 8.03
N THR A 330 5.22 20.62 7.23
CA THR A 330 5.25 20.50 5.77
C THR A 330 5.50 21.86 5.14
N ALA A 331 5.75 21.90 3.82
CA ALA A 331 5.78 23.14 3.06
C ALA A 331 4.46 23.94 3.17
N ASN A 332 3.35 23.26 3.52
CA ASN A 332 2.05 23.88 3.73
C ASN A 332 1.82 24.34 5.18
N GLY A 333 2.82 24.24 6.06
CA GLY A 333 2.75 24.65 7.46
C GLY A 333 2.69 23.47 8.43
N VAL A 334 2.43 23.81 9.69
CA VAL A 334 2.34 22.87 10.82
C VAL A 334 0.97 22.21 10.82
N ALA A 335 0.93 20.88 10.94
CA ALA A 335 -0.30 20.12 11.07
C ALA A 335 -0.25 19.20 12.29
N PHE A 336 -1.37 19.11 13.00
CA PHE A 336 -1.58 18.22 14.13
C PHE A 336 -2.62 17.18 13.73
N ARG A 337 -2.26 15.90 13.79
CA ARG A 337 -3.13 14.78 13.34
C ARG A 337 -3.65 14.95 11.90
N GLY A 338 -2.79 15.45 11.02
CA GLY A 338 -3.13 15.74 9.62
C GLY A 338 -3.95 17.03 9.41
N GLU A 339 -4.43 17.67 10.47
CA GLU A 339 -5.17 18.94 10.38
C GLU A 339 -4.24 20.13 10.57
N ARG A 340 -4.34 21.11 9.68
CA ARG A 340 -3.45 22.28 9.70
C ARG A 340 -3.75 23.16 10.91
N LEU A 341 -2.73 23.45 11.69
CA LEU A 341 -2.83 24.40 12.80
C LEU A 341 -2.75 25.83 12.25
N GLN A 342 -3.74 26.64 12.61
CA GLN A 342 -3.82 28.07 12.29
C GLN A 342 -4.46 28.82 13.46
N TYR A 343 -4.18 30.12 13.58
CA TYR A 343 -4.88 30.95 14.54
C TYR A 343 -6.41 30.84 14.35
N GLY A 344 -7.14 30.58 15.43
CA GLY A 344 -8.58 30.37 15.44
C GLY A 344 -9.05 28.97 15.02
N SER A 345 -8.17 28.10 14.51
CA SER A 345 -8.52 26.69 14.26
C SER A 345 -8.85 25.97 15.57
N THR A 346 -9.74 24.98 15.51
CA THR A 346 -10.16 24.22 16.69
C THR A 346 -9.33 22.95 16.85
N VAL A 347 -8.89 22.68 18.07
CA VAL A 347 -8.23 21.44 18.47
C VAL A 347 -9.10 20.76 19.53
N VAL A 348 -9.32 19.45 19.36
CA VAL A 348 -10.02 18.62 20.33
C VAL A 348 -9.00 17.70 21.00
N LEU A 349 -8.85 17.82 22.32
CA LEU A 349 -7.94 17.02 23.12
C LEU A 349 -8.72 16.13 24.08
N ASP A 350 -8.42 14.83 24.11
CA ASP A 350 -8.82 13.99 25.23
C ASP A 350 -7.74 14.01 26.31
N LEU A 351 -8.00 14.71 27.42
CA LEU A 351 -7.04 14.86 28.52
C LEU A 351 -7.23 13.82 29.63
N GLY A 352 -8.12 12.84 29.44
CA GLY A 352 -8.44 11.79 30.41
C GLY A 352 -9.78 12.03 31.12
N PRO A 353 -9.84 12.90 32.15
CA PRO A 353 -11.11 13.17 32.84
C PRO A 353 -12.03 14.10 32.04
N VAL A 354 -11.50 14.77 31.00
CA VAL A 354 -12.23 15.76 30.22
C VAL A 354 -11.75 15.79 28.78
N THR A 355 -12.69 15.89 27.84
CA THR A 355 -12.40 16.24 26.44
C THR A 355 -12.56 17.74 26.25
N VAL A 356 -11.52 18.40 25.76
CA VAL A 356 -11.46 19.85 25.59
C VAL A 356 -11.53 20.19 24.12
N GLN A 357 -12.43 21.11 23.75
CA GLN A 357 -12.48 21.72 22.43
C GLN A 357 -12.04 23.18 22.54
N ALA A 358 -10.82 23.49 22.10
CA ALA A 358 -10.21 24.81 22.26
C ALA A 358 -9.76 25.40 20.91
N SER A 359 -9.72 26.72 20.83
CA SER A 359 -9.20 27.44 19.66
C SER A 359 -7.69 27.69 19.79
N VAL A 360 -6.96 27.64 18.67
CA VAL A 360 -5.53 27.95 18.65
C VAL A 360 -5.33 29.45 18.74
N ALA A 361 -4.69 29.92 19.82
CA ALA A 361 -4.37 31.33 20.05
C ALA A 361 -2.94 31.67 19.61
N SER A 362 -2.00 30.74 19.72
CA SER A 362 -0.63 30.93 19.24
C SER A 362 0.02 29.59 18.90
N ILE A 363 0.94 29.61 17.95
CA ILE A 363 1.80 28.48 17.60
C ILE A 363 3.23 28.95 17.86
N GLY A 364 3.94 28.25 18.74
CA GLY A 364 5.33 28.51 19.09
C GLY A 364 6.25 28.48 17.87
N ARG A 365 7.53 28.86 18.03
CA ARG A 365 8.50 28.94 16.94
C ARG A 365 9.41 27.74 16.82
#